data_AF-A0A662NNV1-F1
#
_entry.id   AF-A0A662NNV1-F1
#
_cell.length_a   1.000
_cell.length_b   1.000
_cell.length_c   1.000
_cell.angle_alpha   90.00
_cell.angle_beta   90.00
_cell.angle_gamma   90.00
#
_symmetry.space_group_name_H-M   'P 1'
#
loop_
_entity.id
_entity.type
_entity.pdbx_description
1 polymer ?
#
loop_
_entity_poly.entity_id
_entity_poly.type
_entity_poly.pdbx_seq_one_letter_code
_entity_poly.pdbx_strand_id
1 'polypeptide(L)'
;NKSAVTADLGKQLQTLFWLARKYNLGVIIINQVYFDSKHNVLKPIAEHTLGYKCKDILRLEKLRNGFRIAVLERHRFKPEGGIVYFKITDKGIEDVEKIKSFQKAPELVLL
;
A
#
# COMPACT_ATOMS: atom_id res chain seq x y z
N ASN A 1 13.61 -18.45 -15.80
CA ASN A 1 12.92 -17.80 -16.93
C ASN A 1 12.00 -16.70 -16.39
N LYS A 2 12.52 -15.49 -16.08
CA LYS A 2 11.78 -14.43 -15.35
C LYS A 2 10.64 -13.80 -16.15
N SER A 3 10.73 -13.80 -17.48
CA SER A 3 9.75 -13.22 -18.41
C SER A 3 8.43 -13.99 -18.49
N ALA A 4 8.45 -15.31 -18.30
CA ALA A 4 7.25 -16.13 -18.31
C ALA A 4 6.36 -15.87 -17.07
N VAL A 5 7.00 -15.76 -15.90
CA VAL A 5 6.30 -15.54 -14.61
C VAL A 5 5.60 -14.18 -14.58
N THR A 6 6.21 -13.13 -15.13
CA THR A 6 5.59 -11.80 -15.19
C THR A 6 4.41 -11.75 -16.16
N ALA A 7 4.47 -12.49 -17.27
CA ALA A 7 3.37 -12.58 -18.23
C ALA A 7 2.15 -13.29 -17.64
N ASP A 8 2.35 -14.37 -16.89
CA ASP A 8 1.25 -15.11 -16.27
C ASP A 8 0.60 -14.34 -15.12
N LEU A 9 1.38 -13.60 -14.32
CA LEU A 9 0.84 -12.66 -13.34
C LEU A 9 -0.04 -11.59 -14.01
N GLY A 10 0.39 -11.07 -15.16
CA GLY A 10 -0.39 -10.12 -15.95
C GLY A 10 -1.76 -10.66 -16.37
N LYS A 11 -1.85 -11.95 -16.75
CA LYS A 11 -3.11 -12.62 -17.11
C LYS A 11 -4.00 -12.86 -15.89
N GLN A 12 -3.43 -13.25 -14.76
CA GLN A 12 -4.17 -13.44 -13.50
C GLN A 12 -4.81 -12.13 -13.04
N LEU A 13 -4.04 -11.04 -13.03
CA LEU A 13 -4.55 -9.70 -12.70
C LEU A 13 -5.68 -9.26 -13.63
N GLN A 14 -5.58 -9.59 -14.93
CA GLN A 14 -6.62 -9.26 -15.89
C GLN A 14 -7.91 -10.06 -15.66
N THR A 15 -7.78 -11.33 -15.30
CA THR A 15 -8.91 -12.20 -14.96
C THR A 15 -9.63 -11.67 -13.71
N LEU A 16 -8.89 -11.33 -12.67
CA LEU A 16 -9.44 -10.73 -11.45
C LEU A 16 -10.14 -9.39 -11.73
N PHE A 17 -9.53 -8.55 -12.58
CA PHE A 17 -10.14 -7.29 -12.98
C PHE A 17 -11.46 -7.49 -13.74
N TRP A 18 -11.50 -8.46 -14.66
CA TRP A 18 -12.72 -8.79 -15.39
C TRP A 18 -13.82 -9.29 -14.44
N LEU A 19 -13.48 -10.18 -13.50
CA LEU A 19 -14.42 -10.68 -12.48
C LEU A 19 -14.95 -9.55 -11.60
N ALA A 20 -14.07 -8.65 -11.14
CA ALA A 20 -14.44 -7.49 -10.32
C ALA A 20 -15.48 -6.61 -11.03
N ARG A 21 -15.32 -6.39 -12.34
CA ARG A 21 -16.28 -5.60 -13.13
C ARG A 21 -17.57 -6.34 -13.44
N LYS A 22 -17.48 -7.64 -13.75
CA LYS A 22 -18.64 -8.47 -14.10
C LYS A 22 -19.59 -8.67 -12.91
N TYR A 23 -19.04 -8.84 -11.71
CA TYR A 23 -19.80 -9.16 -10.51
C TYR A 23 -19.85 -8.03 -9.47
N ASN A 24 -19.33 -6.84 -9.82
CA ASN A 24 -19.24 -5.68 -8.93
C ASN A 24 -18.57 -5.99 -7.57
N LEU A 25 -17.42 -6.68 -7.61
CA LEU A 25 -16.67 -7.11 -6.43
C LEU A 25 -15.49 -6.18 -6.14
N GLY A 26 -15.20 -5.99 -4.86
CA GLY A 26 -13.93 -5.41 -4.41
C GLY A 26 -12.82 -6.45 -4.41
N VAL A 27 -11.75 -6.21 -5.18
CA VAL A 27 -10.58 -7.09 -5.22
C VAL A 27 -9.40 -6.39 -4.58
N ILE A 28 -8.83 -7.00 -3.54
CA ILE A 28 -7.64 -6.52 -2.85
C ILE A 28 -6.46 -7.41 -3.25
N ILE A 29 -5.39 -6.79 -3.73
CA ILE A 29 -4.15 -7.46 -4.08
C ILE A 29 -3.11 -7.09 -3.04
N ILE A 30 -2.57 -8.08 -2.34
CA ILE A 30 -1.50 -7.88 -1.37
C ILE A 30 -0.18 -8.10 -2.09
N ASN A 31 0.66 -7.07 -2.11
CA ASN A 31 2.00 -7.17 -2.64
C ASN A 31 3.03 -7.03 -1.51
N GLN A 32 4.04 -7.89 -1.52
CA GLN A 32 5.19 -7.74 -0.62
C GLN A 32 6.13 -6.67 -1.17
N VAL A 33 6.71 -5.89 -0.27
CA VAL A 33 7.66 -4.81 -0.59
C VAL A 33 9.01 -5.14 0.02
N TYR A 34 10.08 -4.68 -0.60
CA TYR A 34 11.42 -4.73 -0.02
C TYR A 34 11.91 -3.30 0.26
N PHE A 35 12.72 -3.16 1.32
CA PHE A 35 13.32 -1.88 1.66
C PHE A 35 14.61 -1.72 0.84
N ASP A 36 14.69 -0.66 0.05
CA ASP A 36 15.89 -0.30 -0.70
C ASP A 36 16.76 0.62 0.16
N SER A 37 17.74 0.04 0.86
CA SER A 37 18.65 0.77 1.76
C SER A 37 19.46 1.86 1.06
N LYS A 38 19.61 1.84 -0.27
CA LYS A 38 20.35 2.88 -1.00
C LYS A 38 19.54 4.17 -1.15
N HIS A 39 18.22 4.04 -1.25
CA HIS A 39 17.32 5.17 -1.49
C HIS A 39 16.39 5.43 -0.29
N ASN A 40 16.50 4.66 0.79
CA ASN A 40 15.65 4.72 1.98
C ASN A 40 14.15 4.69 1.66
N VAL A 41 13.76 3.99 0.58
CA VAL A 41 12.37 3.88 0.13
C VAL A 41 11.92 2.43 0.10
N LEU A 42 10.65 2.21 0.42
CA LEU A 42 9.99 0.93 0.23
C LEU A 42 9.62 0.78 -1.24
N LYS A 43 10.22 -0.20 -1.91
CA LYS A 43 9.90 -0.52 -3.31
C LYS A 43 9.02 -1.76 -3.39
N PRO A 44 7.91 -1.72 -4.16
CA PRO A 44 7.09 -2.90 -4.39
C PRO A 44 7.84 -3.94 -5.22
N ILE A 45 7.66 -5.21 -4.87
CA ILE A 45 8.12 -6.31 -5.72
C ILE A 45 7.28 -6.25 -7.01
N ALA A 46 7.94 -6.20 -8.18
CA ALA A 46 7.30 -6.08 -9.50
C ALA A 46 6.57 -4.75 -9.78
N GLU A 47 7.22 -3.63 -9.45
CA GLU A 47 6.83 -2.24 -9.75
C GLU A 47 6.23 -2.04 -11.16
N HIS A 48 6.87 -2.54 -12.21
CA HIS A 48 6.43 -2.35 -13.60
C HIS A 48 5.21 -3.18 -14.02
N THR A 49 4.89 -4.30 -13.36
CA THR A 49 3.77 -5.17 -13.78
C THR A 49 2.49 -4.90 -12.99
N LEU A 50 2.62 -4.63 -11.68
CA LEU A 50 1.48 -4.36 -10.79
C LEU A 50 1.04 -2.90 -10.84
N GLY A 51 1.98 -1.95 -10.96
CA GLY A 51 1.70 -0.52 -10.90
C GLY A 51 0.78 -0.01 -12.02
N TYR A 52 0.82 -0.64 -13.21
CA TYR A 52 -0.02 -0.23 -14.34
C TYR A 52 -1.46 -0.73 -14.26
N LYS A 53 -1.75 -1.81 -13.52
CA LYS A 53 -3.09 -2.41 -13.46
C LYS A 53 -3.87 -2.03 -12.19
N CYS A 54 -3.19 -1.62 -11.13
CA CYS A 54 -3.84 -1.20 -9.89
C CYS A 54 -4.28 0.26 -9.98
N LYS A 55 -5.59 0.48 -9.88
CA LYS A 55 -6.21 1.82 -9.96
C LYS A 55 -6.06 2.62 -8.67
N ASP A 56 -5.99 1.90 -7.55
CA ASP A 56 -5.91 2.44 -6.20
C ASP A 56 -4.76 1.71 -5.49
N ILE A 57 -3.82 2.45 -4.89
CA ILE A 57 -2.60 1.91 -4.27
C ILE A 57 -2.50 2.47 -2.85
N LEU A 58 -2.41 1.55 -1.89
CA LEU A 58 -2.20 1.86 -0.48
C LEU A 58 -0.86 1.28 -0.03
N ARG A 59 0.01 2.13 0.49
CA ARG A 59 1.30 1.72 1.05
C ARG A 59 1.19 1.64 2.56
N LEU A 60 1.60 0.51 3.12
CA LEU A 60 1.55 0.26 4.55
C LEU A 60 2.97 0.34 5.13
N GLU A 61 3.16 1.23 6.09
CA GLU A 61 4.40 1.38 6.84
C GLU A 61 4.22 0.91 8.28
N LYS A 62 5.29 0.34 8.83
CA LYS A 62 5.37 0.01 10.26
C LYS A 62 6.02 1.17 10.98
N LEU A 63 5.36 1.66 12.04
CA LEU A 63 5.92 2.64 12.95
C LEU A 63 6.38 1.96 14.25
N ARG A 64 6.99 2.73 15.15
CA ARG A 64 7.34 2.26 16.49
C ARG A 64 6.08 2.01 17.33
N ASN A 65 6.22 1.21 18.38
CA ASN A 65 5.18 0.96 19.39
C ASN A 65 3.90 0.29 18.86
N GLY A 66 3.99 -0.47 17.77
CA GLY A 66 2.88 -1.23 17.21
C GLY A 66 1.90 -0.41 16.36
N PHE A 67 2.17 0.88 16.18
CA PHE A 67 1.42 1.73 15.26
C PHE A 67 1.81 1.45 13.81
N ARG A 68 0.85 1.65 12.91
CA ARG A 68 1.05 1.52 11.47
C ARG A 68 0.47 2.73 10.77
N ILE A 69 1.03 3.00 9.61
CA ILE A 69 0.63 4.11 8.76
C ILE A 69 0.18 3.53 7.43
N ALA A 70 -0.97 3.96 6.93
CA ALA A 70 -1.43 3.73 5.58
C ALA A 70 -1.32 5.04 4.79
N VAL A 71 -0.52 5.03 3.73
CA VAL A 71 -0.33 6.16 2.82
C VAL A 71 -1.06 5.86 1.52
N LEU A 72 -1.95 6.76 1.12
CA LEU A 72 -2.66 6.68 -0.15
C LEU A 72 -1.76 7.18 -1.28
N GLU A 73 -1.00 6.27 -1.89
CA GLU A 73 -0.08 6.59 -2.98
C GLU A 73 -0.83 6.93 -4.27
N ARG A 74 -1.93 6.22 -4.54
CA ARG A 74 -2.72 6.42 -5.76
C ARG A 74 -4.20 6.23 -5.49
N HIS A 75 -5.02 7.13 -5.98
CA HIS A 75 -6.46 6.91 -6.03
C HIS A 75 -7.09 7.65 -7.20
N ARG A 76 -8.13 7.05 -7.80
CA ARG A 76 -8.86 7.67 -8.93
C ARG A 76 -9.64 8.94 -8.58
N PHE A 77 -10.01 9.14 -7.30
CA PHE A 77 -10.99 10.16 -6.91
C PHE A 77 -10.61 11.01 -5.69
N LYS A 78 -9.68 10.58 -4.83
CA LYS A 78 -9.21 11.40 -3.68
C LYS A 78 -7.79 11.91 -3.95
N PRO A 79 -7.41 13.04 -3.33
CA PRO A 79 -6.03 13.49 -3.36
C PRO A 79 -5.09 12.39 -2.85
N GLU A 80 -3.99 12.21 -3.57
CA GLU A 80 -2.87 11.35 -3.18
C GLU A 80 -2.13 11.95 -1.99
N GLY A 81 -1.38 11.12 -1.26
CA GLY A 81 -0.65 11.53 -0.07
C GLY A 81 -1.48 11.59 1.22
N GLY A 82 -2.76 11.18 1.18
CA GLY A 82 -3.57 11.03 2.39
C GLY A 82 -2.98 9.97 3.33
N ILE A 83 -2.89 10.28 4.63
CA ILE A 83 -2.26 9.43 5.63
C ILE A 83 -3.28 9.05 6.71
N VAL A 84 -3.35 7.76 7.05
CA VAL A 84 -4.15 7.24 8.16
C VAL A 84 -3.28 6.42 9.10
N TYR A 85 -3.41 6.67 10.39
CA TYR A 85 -2.76 5.90 11.44
C TYR A 85 -3.72 4.82 11.92
N PHE A 86 -3.22 3.61 12.12
CA PHE A 86 -4.02 2.51 12.65
C PHE A 86 -3.16 1.60 13.53
N LYS A 87 -3.82 0.81 14.38
CA LYS A 87 -3.17 -0.23 15.17
C LYS A 87 -3.76 -1.58 14.80
N ILE A 88 -2.92 -2.62 14.81
CA ILE A 88 -3.40 -4.00 14.75
C ILE A 88 -3.53 -4.49 16.18
N THR A 89 -4.74 -4.85 16.59
CA THR A 89 -5.08 -5.39 17.91
C THR A 89 -5.72 -6.77 17.76
N ASP A 90 -6.05 -7.43 18.86
CA ASP A 90 -6.64 -8.77 18.83
C ASP A 90 -8.01 -8.81 18.12
N LYS A 91 -8.67 -7.65 18.01
CA LYS A 91 -9.93 -7.47 17.27
C LYS A 91 -9.75 -7.16 15.78
N GLY A 92 -8.51 -6.98 15.31
CA GLY A 92 -8.20 -6.66 13.92
C GLY A 92 -7.55 -5.28 13.75
N ILE A 93 -8.16 -4.43 12.91
CA ILE A 93 -7.67 -3.07 12.62
C ILE A 93 -8.51 -2.07 13.42
N GLU A 94 -7.87 -1.30 14.29
CA GLU A 94 -8.51 -0.25 15.06
C GLU A 94 -7.91 1.11 14.72
N ASP A 95 -8.79 2.12 14.71
CA ASP A 95 -8.38 3.52 14.56
C ASP A 95 -7.67 3.99 15.83
N VAL A 96 -6.76 4.94 15.67
CA VAL A 96 -6.06 5.57 16.77
C VAL A 96 -6.53 7.01 16.86
N GLU A 97 -7.50 7.24 17.75
CA GLU A 97 -8.20 8.52 17.97
C GLU A 97 -7.29 9.70 18.40
N LYS A 98 -5.95 9.56 18.40
CA LYS A 98 -5.01 10.58 18.89
C LYS A 98 -4.18 11.22 17.77
N ILE A 99 -4.84 11.95 16.89
CA ILE A 99 -4.19 12.84 15.91
C ILE A 99 -3.40 13.98 16.61
N LYS A 100 -3.70 14.34 17.87
CA LYS A 100 -3.03 15.47 18.56
C LYS A 100 -1.61 15.20 19.06
N SER A 101 -1.10 13.96 19.01
CA SER A 101 0.24 13.64 19.58
C SER A 101 1.37 13.51 18.57
N PHE A 102 1.07 13.39 17.27
CA PHE A 102 2.10 13.26 16.22
C PHE A 102 2.45 14.56 15.49
N GLN A 103 1.70 15.65 15.74
CA GLN A 103 2.03 16.98 15.21
C GLN A 103 3.31 17.58 15.81
N LYS A 104 3.94 16.92 16.79
CA LYS A 104 5.19 17.36 17.43
C LYS A 104 6.47 16.72 16.87
N ALA A 105 6.37 15.92 15.81
CA ALA A 105 7.54 15.23 15.24
C ALA A 105 7.80 15.43 13.73
N PRO A 106 7.44 16.54 13.06
CA PRO A 106 8.00 16.80 11.73
C PRO A 106 9.43 17.40 11.76
N GLU A 107 9.94 17.86 12.90
CA GLU A 107 11.27 18.52 12.97
C GLU A 107 12.47 17.58 13.20
N LEU A 108 12.26 16.30 13.50
CA LEU A 108 13.34 15.40 13.95
C LEU A 108 13.83 14.38 12.91
N VAL A 109 13.47 14.55 11.63
CA VAL A 109 13.89 13.65 10.54
C VAL A 109 14.67 14.39 9.43
N LEU A 110 15.20 15.58 9.72
CA LEU A 110 16.13 16.31 8.83
C LEU A 110 17.56 16.42 9.41
N LEU A 111 18.04 15.36 10.06
CA LEU A 111 19.48 15.14 10.29
C LEU A 111 19.88 13.74 9.86
#